data_AF-J9E5V4-F1
#
_entry.id   AF-J9E5V4-F1
#
_cell.length_a   1.000
_cell.length_b   1.000
_cell.length_c   1.000
_cell.angle_alpha   90.00
_cell.angle_beta   90.00
_cell.angle_gamma   90.00
#
_symmetry.space_group_name_H-M   'P 1'
#
loop_
_entity.id
_entity.type
_entity.pdbx_description
1 polymer ?
#
loop_
_entity_poly.entity_id
_entity_poly.type
_entity_poly.pdbx_seq_one_letter_code
_entity_poly.pdbx_strand_id
1 'polypeptide(L)' 'MQKKFVTVGVDGSVYRFHPKFDKILDAKINDLLPKNLDYQLMLSEDGSGRGAALVAAVADRVRKEHE' A
#
# COMPACT_ATOMS: atom_id res chain seq x y z
N MET A 1 -7.90 16.22 9.13
CA MET A 1 -8.92 15.45 8.38
C MET A 1 -8.73 13.98 8.71
N GLN A 2 -9.74 13.29 9.24
CA GLN A 2 -9.67 11.83 9.42
C GLN A 2 -10.08 11.16 8.11
N LYS A 3 -9.16 10.43 7.46
CA LYS A 3 -9.47 9.67 6.24
C LYS A 3 -10.31 8.46 6.63
N LYS A 4 -11.54 8.39 6.11
CA LYS A 4 -12.47 7.26 6.36
C LYS A 4 -12.12 6.02 5.55
N PHE A 5 -11.37 6.15 4.46
CA PHE A 5 -10.99 5.06 3.59
C PHE A 5 -9.49 5.10 3.26
N VAL A 6 -8.84 3.93 3.23
CA VAL A 6 -7.43 3.80 2.86
C VAL A 6 -7.19 2.59 1.95
N THR A 7 -6.32 2.76 0.95
CA THR A 7 -5.79 1.65 0.15
C THR A 7 -4.40 1.31 0.65
N VAL A 8 -4.18 0.04 0.97
CA VAL A 8 -2.91 -0.48 1.47
C VAL A 8 -2.25 -1.27 0.34
N GLY A 9 -1.11 -0.80 -0.14
CA GLY A 9 -0.27 -1.57 -1.06
C GLY A 9 0.37 -2.74 -0.32
N VAL A 10 0.20 -3.96 -0.85
CA VAL A 10 0.74 -5.20 -0.28
C VAL A 10 1.62 -5.91 -1.28
N ASP A 11 2.68 -6.52 -0.80
CA ASP A 11 3.59 -7.37 -1.58
C ASP A 11 4.21 -8.45 -0.69
N GLY A 12 4.86 -9.43 -1.28
CA GLY A 12 5.55 -10.53 -0.59
C GLY A 12 5.01 -11.90 -0.98
N SER A 13 5.90 -12.90 -0.97
CA SER A 13 5.62 -14.26 -1.39
C SER A 13 4.50 -14.94 -0.59
N VAL A 14 4.42 -14.67 0.71
CA VAL A 14 3.36 -15.24 1.57
C VAL A 14 1.98 -14.72 1.14
N TYR A 15 1.85 -13.41 0.91
CA TYR A 15 0.59 -12.84 0.45
C TYR A 15 0.24 -13.30 -0.98
N ARG A 16 1.24 -13.44 -1.87
CA ARG A 16 1.04 -13.86 -3.26
C ARG A 16 0.72 -15.35 -3.44
N PHE A 17 1.34 -16.23 -2.65
CA PHE A 17 1.38 -17.66 -2.97
C PHE A 17 0.74 -18.56 -1.90
N HIS A 18 0.53 -18.06 -0.68
CA HIS A 18 -0.09 -18.87 0.36
C HIS A 18 -1.63 -18.92 0.17
N PRO A 19 -2.25 -20.10 0.05
CA PRO A 19 -3.64 -20.27 -0.40
C PRO A 19 -4.73 -19.70 0.53
N LYS A 20 -4.35 -19.22 1.72
CA LYS A 20 -5.27 -18.71 2.75
C LYS A 20 -4.84 -17.39 3.38
N PHE A 21 -3.63 -16.91 3.08
CA PHE A 21 -3.06 -15.82 3.87
C PHE A 21 -3.77 -14.50 3.64
N ASP A 22 -4.12 -14.21 2.38
CA ASP A 22 -4.96 -13.08 1.96
C ASP A 22 -6.25 -12.97 2.80
N LYS A 23 -7.00 -14.06 2.93
CA LYS A 23 -8.27 -14.12 3.65
C LYS A 23 -8.09 -13.98 5.16
N ILE A 24 -7.05 -14.62 5.71
CA ILE A 24 -6.75 -14.53 7.14
C ILE A 24 -6.35 -13.10 7.50
N LEU A 25 -5.53 -12.46 6.68
CA LEU A 25 -5.11 -11.08 6.89
C LEU A 25 -6.30 -10.12 6.82
N ASP A 26 -7.13 -10.23 5.78
CA ASP A 26 -8.34 -9.40 5.61
C ASP A 26 -9.33 -9.56 6.78
N ALA A 27 -9.60 -10.80 7.19
CA ALA A 27 -10.45 -11.07 8.36
C ALA A 27 -9.89 -10.45 9.64
N LYS A 28 -8.57 -10.55 9.87
CA LYS A 28 -7.94 -10.01 11.08
C LYS A 28 -7.89 -8.49 11.09
N ILE A 29 -7.70 -7.85 9.94
CA ILE A 29 -7.81 -6.39 9.87
C ILE A 29 -9.24 -5.97 10.18
N ASN A 30 -10.25 -6.64 9.61
CA ASN A 30 -11.67 -6.37 9.89
C ASN A 30 -12.04 -6.55 11.37
N ASP A 31 -11.50 -7.58 12.05
CA ASP A 31 -11.70 -7.80 13.49
C ASP A 31 -11.20 -6.62 14.35
N LEU A 32 -10.17 -5.91 13.89
CA LEU A 32 -9.49 -4.83 14.61
C LEU A 32 -9.93 -3.43 14.17
N LEU A 33 -10.58 -3.32 13.00
CA LEU A 33 -10.89 -2.03 12.38
C LEU A 33 -12.04 -1.33 13.13
N PRO A 34 -11.88 -0.05 13.49
CA PRO A 34 -12.99 0.77 13.95
C PRO A 34 -14.12 0.82 12.92
N LYS A 35 -15.38 0.75 13.36
CA LYS A 35 -16.57 0.72 12.49
C LYS A 35 -16.72 1.92 11.54
N ASN A 36 -16.02 3.02 11.79
CA ASN A 36 -16.07 4.24 10.99
C ASN A 36 -14.93 4.35 9.97
N LEU A 37 -14.13 3.30 9.81
CA LEU A 37 -13.02 3.21 8.87
C LEU A 37 -13.24 2.04 7.92
N ASP A 38 -12.86 2.25 6.66
CA ASP A 38 -12.88 1.29 5.58
C ASP A 38 -11.47 1.16 4.96
N TYR A 39 -11.18 0.03 4.34
CA TYR A 39 -9.91 -0.19 3.66
C TYR A 39 -10.03 -1.13 2.46
N GLN A 40 -8.99 -1.18 1.64
CA GLN A 40 -8.77 -2.25 0.69
C GLN A 40 -7.28 -2.61 0.62
N LEU A 41 -6.99 -3.87 0.36
CA LEU A 41 -5.64 -4.35 0.07
C LEU A 41 -5.44 -4.41 -1.45
N MET A 42 -4.33 -3.84 -1.93
CA MET A 42 -3.99 -3.82 -3.35
C MET A 42 -2.63 -4.48 -3.56
N LEU A 43 -2.60 -5.60 -4.29
CA LEU A 43 -1.35 -6.27 -4.62
C LEU A 43 -0.49 -5.38 -5.52
N SER A 44 0.76 -5.16 -5.13
CA SER A 44 1.72 -4.41 -5.89
C SER A 44 2.51 -5.35 -6.80
N GLU A 45 2.34 -5.24 -8.11
CA GLU A 45 3.05 -6.10 -9.08
C GLU A 45 4.56 -5.84 -9.07
N ASP A 46 4.95 -4.55 -9.14
CA ASP A 46 6.31 -4.03 -9.03
C ASP A 46 6.29 -2.67 -8.29
N GLY A 47 5.93 -2.71 -7.00
CA GLY A 47 5.87 -1.50 -6.18
C GLY A 47 7.25 -0.89 -5.91
N SER A 48 8.25 -1.74 -5.71
CA SER A 48 9.61 -1.32 -5.34
C SER A 48 10.32 -0.61 -6.49
N GLY A 49 10.27 -1.16 -7.71
CA GLY A 49 10.91 -0.55 -8.88
C GLY A 49 10.24 0.76 -9.30
N ARG A 50 8.94 0.70 -9.60
CA ARG A 50 8.17 1.88 -10.06
C ARG A 50 8.08 2.96 -8.99
N GLY A 51 7.88 2.58 -7.74
CA GLY A 51 7.82 3.52 -6.61
C GLY A 51 9.14 4.26 -6.42
N ALA A 52 10.27 3.53 -6.45
CA ALA A 52 11.59 4.15 -6.34
C ALA A 52 11.87 5.14 -7.50
N ALA A 53 11.53 4.75 -8.73
CA ALA A 53 11.68 5.63 -9.89
C ALA A 53 10.84 6.91 -9.77
N LEU A 54 9.59 6.80 -9.29
CA LEU A 54 8.73 7.96 -9.05
C LEU A 54 9.32 8.90 -7.99
N VAL A 55 9.80 8.36 -6.87
CA VAL A 55 10.43 9.15 -5.80
C VAL A 55 11.67 9.87 -6.33
N ALA A 56 12.53 9.18 -7.10
CA ALA A 56 13.72 9.79 -7.71
C ALA A 56 13.36 10.93 -8.67
N ALA A 57 12.33 10.76 -9.49
CA ALA A 57 11.85 11.80 -10.41
C ALA A 57 11.32 13.04 -9.65
N VAL A 58 10.58 12.83 -8.55
CA VAL A 58 10.10 13.94 -7.72
C VAL A 58 11.26 14.66 -7.05
N ALA A 59 12.24 13.94 -6.52
CA ALA A 59 13.43 14.52 -5.89
C ALA A 59 14.23 15.37 -6.89
N ASP A 60 14.43 14.89 -8.12
CA ASP A 60 15.13 15.65 -9.17
C ASP A 60 14.36 16.92 -9.57
N ARG A 61 13.03 16.84 -9.69
CA ARG A 61 12.19 18.02 -9.97
C ARG A 61 12.32 19.07 -8.86
N VAL A 62 12.18 18.67 -7.59
CA VAL A 62 12.26 19.59 -6.45
C VAL A 62 13.65 20.25 -6.40
N ARG A 63 14.73 19.49 -6.64
CA ARG A 63 16.09 20.05 -6.71
C ARG A 63 16.20 21.16 -7.77
N LYS A 64 15.66 20.93 -8.97
CA LYS A 64 15.66 21.92 -10.07
C LYS A 64 14.80 23.15 -9.81
N GLU A 65 13.72 23.03 -9.03
CA GLU A 65 12.87 24.16 -8.64
C GLU A 65 13.53 25.08 -7.59
N HIS A 66 14.56 24.59 -6.90
CA HIS A 66 15.33 25.32 -5.89
C HIS A 66 16.69 25.86 -6.40
N GLU A 67 17.03 25.60 -7.67
CA GLU A 67 18.17 26.19 -8.40
C GLU A 67 17.71 27.44 -9.17
#